data_AF-A0A954T1Z4-F1
#
_entry.id   AF-A0A954T1Z4-F1
#
_cell.length_a   1.000
_cell.length_b   1.000
_cell.length_c   1.000
_cell.angle_alpha   90.00
_cell.angle_beta   90.00
_cell.angle_gamma   90.00
#
_symmetry.space_group_name_H-M   'P 1'
#
loop_
_entity.id
_entity.type
_entity.pdbx_description
1 polymer ?
#
loop_
_entity_poly.entity_id
_entity_poly.type
_entity_poly.pdbx_seq_one_letter_code
_entity_poly.pdbx_strand_id
1 'polypeptide(L)'
;MSDPWPQYRPAILNGKKSLHLVVGADGTFWRTDFPRESDRVLANWKPRKLRQFGSKVVVTVQVDGREHRYDAAQAICDTYDKRPSYPQQIVGYLDGNPFNLELGNLTWVAPVNTSSAALMTLRRLAATRVIGEPAFKDWMKVIRPVEIETKLPSPLVPAAAPVTRQTGTAVDYLLRFLIHSIRPEIPVNRYLAESVPKAFTWGPTDQHFDINERINEAHEVVEHGLGVLRQLKESPNDPDRLFRAAETALRYALLDTNFRGGMVLPDYWTVHPEHASEVVEIVAKVPLKTFERASRIELNPNFGTASRAIGGADADLIVDGRLIDIKTTAKKAFERSDIDQIFLYSMLRRWQVNHGCDGQSIENICLLFPRQGVEVIWPLSLWQEHTRYHEFEAGLFAWISEGVPVPKTSERSQDRISGVERFQITVGGESRWIEPPRTSG
;
A
#
# COMPACT_ATOMS: atom_id res chain seq x y z
N MET A 1 1.39 -7.22 52.52
CA MET A 1 1.99 -7.81 51.31
C MET A 1 1.95 -6.75 50.22
N SER A 2 3.11 -6.25 49.77
CA SER A 2 3.21 -5.34 48.63
C SER A 2 2.74 -6.06 47.37
N ASP A 3 1.96 -5.37 46.53
CA ASP A 3 1.45 -5.90 45.27
C ASP A 3 2.65 -6.32 44.37
N PRO A 4 2.79 -7.60 44.00
CA PRO A 4 3.96 -8.07 43.23
C PRO A 4 3.98 -7.56 41.79
N TRP A 5 2.96 -6.82 41.36
CA TRP A 5 2.79 -6.37 39.98
C TRP A 5 2.44 -4.87 39.90
N PRO A 6 3.26 -3.95 40.46
CA PRO A 6 2.94 -2.53 40.49
C PRO A 6 2.77 -1.92 39.09
N GLN A 7 3.37 -2.55 38.07
CA GLN A 7 3.21 -2.12 36.69
C GLN A 7 1.91 -2.59 36.01
N TYR A 8 1.08 -3.44 36.63
CA TYR A 8 -0.15 -3.96 36.05
C TYR A 8 -1.39 -3.38 36.70
N ARG A 9 -2.40 -3.04 35.88
CA ARG A 9 -3.66 -2.45 36.35
C ARG A 9 -4.84 -3.24 35.81
N PRO A 10 -5.93 -3.40 36.59
CA PRO A 10 -7.16 -3.98 36.07
C PRO A 10 -7.65 -3.17 34.87
N ALA A 11 -7.87 -3.86 33.75
CA ALA A 11 -8.17 -3.20 32.49
C ALA A 11 -9.48 -2.43 32.59
N ILE A 12 -9.51 -1.20 32.10
CA ILE A 12 -10.75 -0.44 31.92
C ILE A 12 -11.28 -0.76 30.53
N LEU A 13 -12.46 -1.37 30.47
CA LEU A 13 -13.10 -1.81 29.24
C LEU A 13 -14.48 -1.15 29.16
N ASN A 14 -14.71 -0.31 28.14
CA ASN A 14 -15.94 0.48 27.99
C ASN A 14 -16.30 1.27 29.27
N GLY A 15 -15.29 1.90 29.88
CA GLY A 15 -15.46 2.70 31.10
C GLY A 15 -15.69 1.91 32.39
N LYS A 16 -15.61 0.57 32.36
CA LYS A 16 -15.76 -0.28 33.55
C LYS A 16 -14.48 -1.06 33.83
N LYS A 17 -14.11 -1.13 35.10
CA LYS A 17 -12.97 -1.94 35.57
C LYS A 17 -13.29 -3.42 35.38
N SER A 18 -12.47 -4.12 34.61
CA SER A 18 -12.57 -5.56 34.40
C SER A 18 -12.13 -6.30 35.66
N LEU A 19 -12.92 -7.29 36.06
CA LEU A 19 -12.53 -8.23 37.11
C LEU A 19 -11.70 -9.39 36.57
N HIS A 20 -11.62 -9.54 35.24
CA HIS A 20 -11.05 -10.72 34.56
C HIS A 20 -9.76 -10.45 33.80
N LEU A 21 -9.36 -9.17 33.65
CA LEU A 21 -8.25 -8.75 32.81
C LEU A 21 -7.42 -7.69 33.51
N VAL A 22 -6.10 -7.87 33.52
CA VAL A 22 -5.12 -6.83 33.85
C VAL A 22 -4.24 -6.54 32.63
N VAL A 23 -3.76 -5.32 32.55
CA VAL A 23 -2.96 -4.80 31.43
C VAL A 23 -1.68 -4.19 31.97
N GLY A 24 -0.58 -4.41 31.25
CA GLY A 24 0.74 -3.81 31.48
C GLY A 24 1.00 -2.63 30.54
N ALA A 25 1.83 -1.68 30.97
CA ALA A 25 2.24 -0.54 30.14
C ALA A 25 3.14 -0.96 28.96
N ASP A 26 3.67 -2.19 28.98
CA ASP A 26 4.42 -2.84 27.91
C ASP A 26 3.53 -3.50 26.85
N GLY A 27 2.20 -3.30 26.93
CA GLY A 27 1.25 -3.88 25.99
C GLY A 27 0.85 -5.32 26.27
N THR A 28 1.23 -5.88 27.42
CA THR A 28 0.86 -7.24 27.83
C THR A 28 -0.51 -7.30 28.50
N PHE A 29 -1.21 -8.44 28.35
CA PHE A 29 -2.56 -8.68 28.88
C PHE A 29 -2.58 -10.00 29.67
N TRP A 30 -3.17 -9.99 30.86
CA TRP A 30 -3.27 -11.18 31.72
C TRP A 30 -4.68 -11.38 32.28
N ARG A 31 -5.06 -12.64 32.49
CA ARG A 31 -6.30 -13.00 33.19
C ARG A 31 -6.10 -13.04 34.70
N THR A 32 -7.06 -12.53 35.45
CA THR A 32 -7.01 -12.45 36.93
C THR A 32 -7.46 -13.73 37.63
N ASP A 33 -8.15 -14.63 36.93
CA ASP A 33 -8.72 -15.87 37.46
C ASP A 33 -7.79 -17.09 37.32
N PHE A 34 -6.55 -16.88 36.89
CA PHE A 34 -5.51 -17.91 36.96
C PHE A 34 -4.91 -17.99 38.37
N PRO A 35 -4.71 -19.20 38.93
CA PRO A 35 -4.29 -19.37 40.32
C PRO A 35 -2.91 -18.74 40.56
N ARG A 36 -2.81 -17.98 41.67
CA ARG A 36 -1.61 -17.27 42.14
C ARG A 36 -0.47 -18.20 42.58
N GLU A 37 -0.64 -19.51 42.50
CA GLU A 37 0.30 -20.51 43.02
C GLU A 37 0.92 -21.33 41.88
N SER A 38 1.88 -20.74 41.19
CA SER A 38 3.18 -21.36 40.84
C SER A 38 3.90 -20.51 39.78
N ASP A 39 5.02 -19.93 40.19
CA ASP A 39 5.94 -19.09 39.42
C ASP A 39 6.64 -19.80 38.23
N ARG A 40 6.01 -20.82 37.61
CA ARG A 40 6.61 -21.58 36.50
C ARG A 40 5.76 -21.72 35.25
N VAL A 41 4.51 -21.24 35.22
CA VAL A 41 3.64 -21.41 34.04
C VAL A 41 3.42 -20.11 33.24
N LEU A 42 3.76 -18.94 33.80
CA LEU A 42 3.43 -17.66 33.16
C LEU A 42 4.46 -17.15 32.14
N ALA A 43 5.65 -17.76 32.04
CA ALA A 43 6.63 -17.40 31.00
C ALA A 43 6.15 -17.71 29.57
N ASN A 44 5.06 -18.47 29.39
CA ASN A 44 4.58 -18.91 28.09
C ASN A 44 3.13 -18.56 27.76
N TRP A 45 2.45 -17.76 28.58
CA TRP A 45 1.11 -17.28 28.22
C TRP A 45 1.19 -15.97 27.42
N LYS A 46 1.68 -16.08 26.18
CA LYS A 46 1.38 -15.05 25.16
C LYS A 46 -0.14 -15.09 24.92
N PRO A 47 -0.85 -13.95 24.91
CA PRO A 47 -2.29 -13.90 24.68
C PRO A 47 -2.67 -14.80 23.49
N ARG A 48 -3.56 -15.77 23.72
CA ARG A 48 -3.82 -16.92 22.84
C ARG A 48 -4.40 -16.58 21.45
N LYS A 49 -4.48 -15.29 21.10
CA LYS A 49 -4.34 -14.70 19.75
C LYS A 49 -4.71 -13.22 19.85
N LEU A 50 -3.73 -12.33 19.99
CA LEU A 50 -3.93 -10.96 19.48
C LEU A 50 -4.24 -11.12 17.98
N ARG A 51 -5.44 -10.74 17.56
CA ARG A 51 -5.84 -10.81 16.15
C ARG A 51 -5.99 -9.40 15.63
N GLN A 52 -5.37 -9.15 14.49
CA GLN A 52 -5.62 -7.93 13.76
C GLN A 52 -6.99 -8.02 13.09
N PHE A 53 -7.87 -7.07 13.41
CA PHE A 53 -9.14 -6.85 12.72
C PHE A 53 -9.09 -5.45 12.11
N GLY A 54 -8.82 -5.39 10.80
CA GLY A 54 -8.58 -4.12 10.11
C GLY A 54 -7.30 -3.44 10.59
N SER A 55 -7.42 -2.22 11.12
CA SER A 55 -6.30 -1.46 11.71
C SER A 55 -6.12 -1.68 13.22
N LYS A 56 -6.96 -2.52 13.84
CA LYS A 56 -6.97 -2.69 15.30
C LYS A 56 -6.45 -4.05 15.69
N VAL A 57 -5.72 -4.12 16.80
CA VAL A 57 -5.43 -5.39 17.47
C VAL A 57 -6.49 -5.64 18.53
N VAL A 58 -7.11 -6.81 18.47
CA VAL A 58 -8.22 -7.18 19.35
C VAL A 58 -7.76 -8.21 20.37
N VAL A 59 -8.04 -7.93 21.65
CA VAL A 59 -7.95 -8.89 22.74
C VAL A 59 -9.31 -9.54 22.94
N THR A 60 -9.32 -10.86 23.09
CA THR A 60 -10.54 -11.66 23.28
C THR A 60 -10.58 -12.22 24.70
N VAL A 61 -11.65 -11.97 25.43
CA VAL A 61 -11.85 -12.42 26.82
C VAL A 61 -13.14 -13.22 26.91
N GLN A 62 -13.13 -14.33 27.65
CA GLN A 62 -14.33 -15.11 27.94
C GLN A 62 -14.88 -14.69 29.29
N VAL A 63 -16.14 -14.25 29.34
CA VAL A 63 -16.85 -13.86 30.57
C VAL A 63 -18.17 -14.61 30.60
N ASP A 64 -18.43 -15.39 31.65
CA ASP A 64 -19.66 -16.20 31.80
C ASP A 64 -19.97 -17.09 30.58
N GLY A 65 -18.93 -17.68 29.99
CA GLY A 65 -19.05 -18.54 28.80
C GLY A 65 -19.32 -17.81 27.48
N ARG A 66 -19.27 -16.47 27.46
CA ARG A 66 -19.41 -15.64 26.25
C ARG A 66 -18.10 -14.99 25.84
N GLU A 67 -17.85 -14.95 24.53
CA GLU A 67 -16.69 -14.27 23.95
C GLU A 67 -16.92 -12.77 23.84
N HIS A 68 -16.05 -11.98 24.46
CA HIS A 68 -16.00 -10.53 24.33
C HIS A 68 -14.71 -10.10 23.65
N ARG A 69 -14.81 -9.10 22.77
CA ARG A 69 -13.69 -8.57 21.98
C ARG A 69 -13.49 -7.11 22.30
N TYR A 70 -12.26 -6.73 22.60
CA TYR A 70 -11.88 -5.36 22.94
C TYR A 70 -10.71 -4.91 22.09
N ASP A 71 -10.69 -3.64 21.73
CA ASP A 71 -9.52 -3.01 21.12
C ASP A 71 -8.41 -2.93 22.18
N ALA A 72 -7.29 -3.59 21.91
CA ALA A 72 -6.19 -3.72 22.86
C ALA A 72 -5.55 -2.36 23.16
N ALA A 73 -5.34 -1.53 22.14
CA ALA A 73 -4.74 -0.21 22.31
C ALA A 73 -5.66 0.71 23.14
N GLN A 74 -6.97 0.66 22.86
CA GLN A 74 -7.99 1.37 23.63
C GLN A 74 -7.98 0.96 25.11
N ALA A 75 -7.97 -0.34 25.39
CA ALA A 75 -7.95 -0.85 26.76
C ALA A 75 -6.73 -0.39 27.55
N ILE A 76 -5.56 -0.31 26.91
CA ILE A 76 -4.32 0.17 27.55
C ILE A 76 -4.42 1.67 27.87
N CYS A 77 -4.82 2.49 26.91
CA CYS A 77 -4.99 3.93 27.10
C CYS A 77 -6.01 4.25 28.19
N ASP A 78 -7.17 3.59 28.17
CA ASP A 78 -8.22 3.76 29.19
C ASP A 78 -7.70 3.40 30.59
N THR A 79 -6.89 2.35 30.72
CA THR A 79 -6.38 1.82 32.00
C THR A 79 -5.31 2.70 32.65
N TYR A 80 -4.42 3.27 31.85
CA TYR A 80 -3.34 4.14 32.34
C TYR A 80 -3.72 5.61 32.37
N ASP A 81 -5.02 5.91 32.27
CA ASP A 81 -5.59 7.24 32.46
C ASP A 81 -4.96 8.31 31.56
N LYS A 82 -4.51 7.89 30.36
CA LYS A 82 -4.49 8.80 29.22
C LYS A 82 -5.97 8.99 28.89
N ARG A 83 -6.71 9.84 29.59
CA ARG A 83 -8.08 10.12 29.15
C ARG A 83 -8.01 10.94 27.88
N PRO A 84 -8.92 10.70 26.93
CA PRO A 84 -9.00 11.57 25.80
C PRO A 84 -9.46 12.96 26.29
N SER A 85 -8.87 14.01 25.75
CA SER A 85 -9.32 15.39 25.95
C SER A 85 -10.75 15.58 25.43
N TYR A 86 -11.19 14.73 24.48
CA TYR A 86 -12.51 14.78 23.85
C TYR A 86 -13.20 13.40 23.76
N PRO A 87 -14.53 13.30 23.95
CA PRO A 87 -15.26 12.02 23.98
C PRO A 87 -15.17 11.15 22.72
N GLN A 88 -14.71 11.72 21.60
CA GLN A 88 -14.71 11.04 20.31
C GLN A 88 -13.31 10.60 19.84
N GLN A 89 -12.24 10.87 20.61
CA GLN A 89 -10.87 10.47 20.22
C GLN A 89 -10.75 8.95 20.10
N ILE A 90 -9.90 8.50 19.19
CA ILE A 90 -9.52 7.09 19.02
C ILE A 90 -8.05 6.92 19.38
N VAL A 91 -7.63 5.70 19.72
CA VAL A 91 -6.20 5.41 19.95
C VAL A 91 -5.49 5.14 18.61
N GLY A 92 -4.40 5.86 18.38
CA GLY A 92 -3.46 5.67 17.27
C GLY A 92 -2.11 5.11 17.73
N TYR A 93 -1.29 4.69 16.77
CA TYR A 93 0.04 4.09 16.97
C TYR A 93 1.09 5.02 16.37
N LEU A 94 2.05 5.51 17.17
CA LEU A 94 3.07 6.46 16.72
C LEU A 94 4.00 5.88 15.64
N ASP A 95 4.36 4.61 15.77
CA ASP A 95 5.16 3.87 14.78
C ASP A 95 4.33 3.27 13.62
N GLY A 96 3.00 3.44 13.64
CA GLY A 96 2.08 2.86 12.67
C GLY A 96 1.98 1.32 12.70
N ASN A 97 2.55 0.64 13.71
CA ASN A 97 2.45 -0.80 13.91
C ASN A 97 1.37 -1.13 14.94
N PRO A 98 0.22 -1.70 14.53
CA PRO A 98 -0.88 -1.94 15.46
C PRO A 98 -0.58 -3.02 16.52
N PHE A 99 0.51 -3.78 16.37
CA PHE A 99 0.98 -4.76 17.34
C PHE A 99 1.95 -4.20 18.38
N ASN A 100 2.51 -3.01 18.16
CA ASN A 100 3.30 -2.34 19.17
C ASN A 100 2.37 -1.62 20.16
N LEU A 101 1.98 -2.37 21.20
CA LEU A 101 1.02 -1.95 22.22
C LEU A 101 1.70 -1.29 23.44
N GLU A 102 2.99 -0.99 23.36
CA GLU A 102 3.67 -0.25 24.43
C GLU A 102 2.98 1.11 24.64
N LEU A 103 2.68 1.47 25.89
CA LEU A 103 1.97 2.70 26.23
C LEU A 103 2.65 3.95 25.65
N GLY A 104 3.97 3.94 25.53
CA GLY A 104 4.75 5.01 24.89
C GLY A 104 4.46 5.17 23.39
N ASN A 105 4.06 4.10 22.71
CA ASN A 105 3.69 4.09 21.29
C ASN A 105 2.21 4.46 21.04
N LEU A 106 1.37 4.49 22.08
CA LEU A 106 -0.06 4.75 21.96
C LEU A 106 -0.39 6.22 22.26
N THR A 107 -1.21 6.84 21.42
CA THR A 107 -1.68 8.22 21.61
C THR A 107 -3.15 8.38 21.25
N TRP A 108 -3.84 9.32 21.89
CA TRP A 108 -5.19 9.70 21.48
C TRP A 108 -5.10 10.64 20.30
N VAL A 109 -5.85 10.31 19.26
CA VAL A 109 -6.00 11.17 18.10
C VAL A 109 -7.46 11.60 18.01
N ALA A 110 -7.68 12.90 17.77
CA ALA A 110 -9.01 13.40 17.41
C ALA A 110 -9.57 12.52 16.29
N PRO A 111 -10.83 12.06 16.40
CA PRO A 111 -11.46 11.50 15.22
C PRO A 111 -11.47 12.65 14.22
N VAL A 112 -10.99 12.40 13.02
CA VAL A 112 -11.05 13.44 12.00
C VAL A 112 -12.54 13.67 11.76
N ASN A 113 -13.11 14.77 12.29
CA ASN A 113 -14.48 15.22 12.03
C ASN A 113 -14.58 15.45 10.53
N THR A 114 -14.94 14.41 9.80
CA THR A 114 -14.85 14.37 8.33
C THR A 114 -16.25 14.29 7.78
N SER A 115 -16.97 15.41 7.87
CA SER A 115 -17.97 15.75 6.86
C SER A 115 -17.24 16.11 5.56
N SER A 116 -16.63 15.11 4.93
CA SER A 116 -16.21 15.18 3.54
C SER A 116 -16.09 13.75 3.03
N ALA A 117 -17.06 13.38 2.19
CA ALA A 117 -17.01 12.19 1.36
C ALA A 117 -15.67 12.05 0.63
N ALA A 118 -14.87 13.12 0.44
CA ALA A 118 -13.55 13.07 -0.16
C ALA A 118 -12.50 12.30 0.67
N LEU A 119 -12.53 12.36 2.00
CA LEU A 119 -11.57 11.63 2.84
C LEU A 119 -11.99 10.18 3.11
N MET A 120 -13.30 9.89 3.12
CA MET A 120 -13.79 8.50 3.08
C MET A 120 -13.54 7.84 1.72
N THR A 121 -13.48 8.61 0.63
CA THR A 121 -13.02 8.13 -0.68
C THR A 121 -11.51 7.82 -0.65
N LEU A 122 -10.70 8.60 0.09
CA LEU A 122 -9.26 8.34 0.26
C LEU A 122 -8.93 7.23 1.28
N ARG A 123 -9.78 7.02 2.30
CA ARG A 123 -9.59 5.97 3.31
C ARG A 123 -10.23 4.65 2.88
N ARG A 124 -9.43 3.79 2.22
CA ARG A 124 -9.70 2.33 2.02
C ARG A 124 -10.83 1.95 1.06
N LEU A 125 -10.93 2.60 -0.08
CA LEU A 125 -11.46 1.96 -1.29
C LEU A 125 -10.35 1.87 -2.35
N ALA A 126 -9.13 1.48 -1.98
CA ALA A 126 -8.07 1.27 -2.98
C ALA A 126 -8.34 0.00 -3.81
N ALA A 127 -7.74 -0.12 -4.99
CA ALA A 127 -7.69 -1.37 -5.76
C ALA A 127 -7.40 -2.62 -4.91
N THR A 128 -6.55 -2.51 -3.88
CA THR A 128 -6.26 -3.57 -2.91
C THR A 128 -7.51 -4.11 -2.19
N ARG A 129 -8.52 -3.27 -1.93
CA ARG A 129 -9.80 -3.71 -1.36
C ARG A 129 -10.60 -4.53 -2.36
N VAL A 130 -10.73 -4.06 -3.60
CA VAL A 130 -11.40 -4.82 -4.67
C VAL A 130 -10.74 -6.18 -4.85
N ILE A 131 -9.41 -6.22 -4.94
CA ILE A 131 -8.62 -7.45 -5.00
C ILE A 131 -8.83 -8.31 -3.75
N GLY A 132 -9.09 -7.67 -2.60
CA GLY A 132 -9.41 -8.28 -1.33
C GLY A 132 -10.79 -8.95 -1.26
N GLU A 133 -11.76 -8.46 -2.03
CA GLU A 133 -13.15 -8.91 -1.98
C GLU A 133 -13.27 -10.39 -2.38
N PRO A 134 -14.01 -11.22 -1.63
CA PRO A 134 -14.12 -12.65 -1.90
C PRO A 134 -14.57 -13.00 -3.32
N ALA A 135 -15.56 -12.28 -3.85
CA ALA A 135 -16.07 -12.51 -5.20
C ALA A 135 -14.99 -12.29 -6.25
N PHE A 136 -14.25 -11.18 -6.17
CA PHE A 136 -13.14 -10.90 -7.08
C PHE A 136 -12.04 -11.96 -6.97
N LYS A 137 -11.66 -12.38 -5.75
CA LYS A 137 -10.68 -13.45 -5.55
C LYS A 137 -11.12 -14.77 -6.15
N ASP A 138 -12.39 -15.13 -6.01
CA ASP A 138 -12.92 -16.38 -6.55
C ASP A 138 -12.92 -16.35 -8.08
N TRP A 139 -13.23 -15.21 -8.68
CA TRP A 139 -13.04 -14.95 -10.10
C TRP A 139 -11.59 -15.09 -10.55
N MET A 140 -10.66 -14.41 -9.89
CA MET A 140 -9.23 -14.47 -10.23
C MET A 140 -8.64 -15.87 -10.05
N LYS A 141 -9.17 -16.70 -9.15
CA LYS A 141 -8.74 -18.11 -9.04
C LYS A 141 -9.11 -18.93 -10.29
N VAL A 142 -10.17 -18.53 -10.98
CA VAL A 142 -10.66 -19.22 -12.18
C VAL A 142 -9.93 -18.69 -13.41
N ILE A 143 -9.92 -17.36 -13.62
CA ILE A 143 -9.43 -16.77 -14.88
C ILE A 143 -7.92 -16.55 -14.94
N ARG A 144 -7.20 -16.62 -13.81
CA ARG A 144 -5.75 -16.42 -13.81
C ARG A 144 -5.05 -17.59 -14.52
N PRO A 145 -4.04 -17.32 -15.37
CA PRO A 145 -3.18 -18.37 -15.91
C PRO A 145 -2.59 -19.26 -14.79
N VAL A 146 -2.61 -20.58 -15.01
CA VAL A 146 -2.36 -21.60 -13.97
C VAL A 146 -0.89 -21.62 -13.49
N GLU A 147 0.05 -21.27 -14.37
CA GLU A 147 1.48 -21.44 -14.16
C GLU A 147 2.22 -20.12 -14.32
N ILE A 148 2.20 -19.31 -13.27
CA ILE A 148 2.99 -18.09 -13.22
C ILE A 148 4.17 -18.34 -12.28
N GLU A 149 5.38 -18.40 -12.85
CA GLU A 149 6.60 -18.44 -12.05
C GLU A 149 6.74 -17.13 -11.29
N THR A 150 6.68 -17.21 -9.96
CA THR A 150 6.79 -16.01 -9.11
C THR A 150 8.19 -15.78 -8.59
N LYS A 151 9.16 -16.62 -8.94
CA LYS A 151 10.54 -16.51 -8.47
C LYS A 151 11.24 -15.35 -9.17
N LEU A 152 11.98 -14.59 -8.37
CA LEU A 152 12.83 -13.50 -8.82
C LEU A 152 14.30 -13.84 -8.52
N PRO A 153 15.24 -13.32 -9.32
CA PRO A 153 16.65 -13.43 -8.98
C PRO A 153 16.95 -12.67 -7.68
N SER A 154 18.14 -12.89 -7.13
CA SER A 154 18.62 -12.08 -6.01
C SER A 154 18.65 -10.59 -6.40
N PRO A 155 18.24 -9.68 -5.51
CA PRO A 155 18.29 -8.25 -5.77
C PRO A 155 19.72 -7.80 -6.10
N LEU A 156 19.85 -6.97 -7.14
CA LEU A 156 21.10 -6.33 -7.57
C LEU A 156 21.46 -5.15 -6.66
N VAL A 157 20.45 -4.54 -6.02
CA VAL A 157 20.61 -3.44 -5.07
C VAL A 157 20.08 -3.89 -3.70
N PRO A 158 20.93 -3.98 -2.66
CA PRO A 158 20.49 -4.37 -1.32
C PRO A 158 19.56 -3.31 -0.72
N ALA A 159 18.70 -3.71 0.22
CA ALA A 159 17.88 -2.74 0.96
C ALA A 159 18.74 -2.02 2.00
N ALA A 160 18.67 -0.68 2.05
CA ALA A 160 19.35 0.07 3.10
C ALA A 160 18.65 -0.15 4.45
N ALA A 161 19.41 -0.05 5.54
CA ALA A 161 18.90 -0.15 6.90
C ALA A 161 18.86 1.25 7.55
N PRO A 162 17.78 1.63 8.27
CA PRO A 162 16.53 0.89 8.41
C PRO A 162 15.72 0.91 7.10
N VAL A 163 15.01 -0.19 6.80
CA VAL A 163 14.18 -0.30 5.60
C VAL A 163 13.03 0.69 5.71
N THR A 164 12.98 1.67 4.80
CA THR A 164 11.87 2.61 4.73
C THR A 164 10.76 2.06 3.84
N ARG A 165 9.50 2.23 4.27
CA ARG A 165 8.33 1.88 3.44
C ARG A 165 8.21 2.79 2.20
N GLN A 166 8.91 3.91 2.21
CA GLN A 166 8.83 4.98 1.22
C GLN A 166 9.71 4.75 -0.02
N THR A 167 10.67 3.81 0.04
CA THR A 167 11.59 3.56 -1.08
C THR A 167 10.86 3.24 -2.39
N GLY A 168 9.78 2.45 -2.35
CA GLY A 168 8.98 2.14 -3.53
C GLY A 168 8.35 3.37 -4.17
N THR A 169 7.63 4.16 -3.38
CA THR A 169 6.99 5.39 -3.85
C THR A 169 8.03 6.43 -4.31
N ALA A 170 9.19 6.51 -3.66
CA ALA A 170 10.26 7.40 -4.08
C ALA A 170 10.89 6.99 -5.42
N VAL A 171 11.07 5.68 -5.65
CA VAL A 171 11.53 5.16 -6.96
C VAL A 171 10.53 5.50 -8.06
N ASP A 172 9.23 5.36 -7.80
CA ASP A 172 8.18 5.76 -8.75
C ASP A 172 8.24 7.28 -9.06
N TYR A 173 8.30 8.14 -8.04
CA TYR A 173 8.49 9.58 -8.25
C TYR A 173 9.75 9.91 -9.06
N LEU A 174 10.91 9.36 -8.67
CA LEU A 174 12.18 9.64 -9.36
C LEU A 174 12.16 9.13 -10.80
N LEU A 175 11.57 7.96 -11.06
CA LEU A 175 11.46 7.45 -12.42
C LEU A 175 10.58 8.37 -13.29
N ARG A 176 9.45 8.86 -12.75
CA ARG A 176 8.60 9.84 -13.46
C ARG A 176 9.35 11.15 -13.74
N PHE A 177 10.17 11.61 -12.79
CA PHE A 177 11.03 12.78 -12.98
C PHE A 177 12.01 12.59 -14.13
N LEU A 178 12.66 11.42 -14.18
CA LEU A 178 13.62 11.09 -15.25
C LEU A 178 12.94 10.89 -16.59
N ILE A 179 11.78 10.23 -16.66
CA ILE A 179 11.05 10.10 -17.92
C ILE A 179 10.62 11.48 -18.44
N HIS A 180 10.11 12.35 -17.57
CA HIS A 180 9.73 13.70 -17.98
C HIS A 180 10.93 14.58 -18.37
N SER A 181 12.12 14.36 -17.79
CA SER A 181 13.32 15.09 -18.20
C SER A 181 13.77 14.73 -19.62
N ILE A 182 13.69 13.44 -20.01
CA ILE A 182 14.05 12.97 -21.36
C ILE A 182 12.93 13.17 -22.39
N ARG A 183 11.67 13.25 -21.95
CA ARG A 183 10.47 13.37 -22.79
C ARG A 183 9.53 14.46 -22.23
N PRO A 184 9.94 15.73 -22.31
CA PRO A 184 9.24 16.85 -21.67
C PRO A 184 7.87 17.18 -22.27
N GLU A 185 7.56 16.66 -23.44
CA GLU A 185 6.24 16.78 -24.07
C GLU A 185 5.19 15.86 -23.44
N ILE A 186 5.59 14.86 -22.66
CA ILE A 186 4.64 14.00 -21.94
C ILE A 186 4.04 14.80 -20.79
N PRO A 187 2.71 14.96 -20.73
CA PRO A 187 2.08 15.61 -19.61
C PRO A 187 2.28 14.77 -18.35
N VAL A 188 2.76 15.43 -17.30
CA VAL A 188 2.77 14.84 -15.97
C VAL A 188 1.44 15.18 -15.31
N ASN A 189 0.64 14.18 -15.00
CA ASN A 189 -0.48 14.37 -14.07
C ASN A 189 0.10 14.91 -12.75
N ARG A 190 -0.47 15.99 -12.20
CA ARG A 190 0.02 16.61 -10.95
C ARG A 190 0.43 15.54 -9.95
N TYR A 191 1.65 15.64 -9.42
CA TYR A 191 2.11 14.73 -8.39
C TYR A 191 1.13 14.78 -7.22
N LEU A 192 0.78 13.63 -6.64
CA LEU A 192 -0.16 13.62 -5.52
C LEU A 192 0.36 14.50 -4.37
N ALA A 193 1.67 14.48 -4.14
CA ALA A 193 2.42 15.39 -3.28
C ALA A 193 2.03 16.88 -3.46
N GLU A 194 1.84 17.37 -4.69
CA GLU A 194 1.44 18.77 -4.96
C GLU A 194 0.01 19.10 -4.51
N SER A 195 -0.85 18.08 -4.40
CA SER A 195 -2.24 18.24 -3.98
C SER A 195 -2.37 18.25 -2.46
N VAL A 196 -1.37 17.72 -1.75
CA VAL A 196 -1.40 17.55 -0.30
C VAL A 196 -1.59 18.88 0.44
N PRO A 197 -0.84 19.97 0.16
CA PRO A 197 -1.03 21.26 0.84
C PRO A 197 -2.46 21.80 0.73
N LYS A 198 -3.11 21.59 -0.42
CA LYS A 198 -4.48 22.05 -0.70
C LYS A 198 -5.56 21.18 -0.07
N ALA A 199 -5.23 19.92 0.19
CA ALA A 199 -6.16 18.93 0.71
C ALA A 199 -6.08 18.77 2.25
N PHE A 200 -5.16 19.48 2.92
CA PHE A 200 -5.17 19.61 4.37
C PHE A 200 -6.39 20.42 4.84
N THR A 201 -7.54 19.76 4.98
CA THR A 201 -8.68 20.27 5.76
C THR A 201 -8.78 19.43 7.03
N TRP A 202 -8.01 19.77 8.06
CA TRP A 202 -8.01 19.00 9.30
C TRP A 202 -8.89 19.63 10.36
N GLY A 203 -9.63 18.78 11.07
CA GLY A 203 -10.33 19.16 12.29
C GLY A 203 -9.34 19.57 13.38
N PRO A 204 -9.80 20.31 14.41
CA PRO A 204 -8.93 20.86 15.45
C PRO A 204 -8.09 19.75 16.08
N THR A 205 -6.77 19.83 15.91
CA THR A 205 -5.82 18.96 16.59
C THR A 205 -5.57 19.52 17.99
N ASP A 206 -5.47 18.64 18.99
CA ASP A 206 -5.12 19.00 20.37
C ASP A 206 -3.83 19.85 20.39
N GLN A 207 -4.01 21.15 20.67
CA GLN A 207 -3.16 22.25 21.18
C GLN A 207 -1.62 22.28 21.02
N HIS A 208 -0.94 21.32 20.41
CA HIS A 208 0.54 21.29 20.34
C HIS A 208 1.14 21.19 18.94
N PHE A 209 0.31 21.22 17.89
CA PHE A 209 0.79 21.26 16.51
C PHE A 209 0.18 22.42 15.75
N ASP A 210 1.01 23.33 15.25
CA ASP A 210 0.56 24.38 14.33
C ASP A 210 0.36 23.74 12.94
N ILE A 211 -0.89 23.52 12.57
CA ILE A 211 -1.27 22.96 11.28
C ILE A 211 -0.81 23.83 10.11
N ASN A 212 -0.77 25.15 10.29
CA ASN A 212 -0.35 26.07 9.24
C ASN A 212 1.15 25.95 8.99
N GLU A 213 1.94 25.75 10.05
CA GLU A 213 3.37 25.45 9.93
C GLU A 213 3.59 24.20 9.06
N ARG A 214 2.84 23.12 9.29
CA ARG A 214 2.97 21.88 8.51
C ARG A 214 2.49 22.01 7.07
N ILE A 215 1.44 22.79 6.83
CA ILE A 215 1.00 23.12 5.47
C ILE A 215 2.09 23.92 4.74
N ASN A 216 2.71 24.89 5.42
CA ASN A 216 3.80 25.69 4.87
C ASN A 216 5.03 24.82 4.57
N GLU A 217 5.44 23.94 5.47
CA GLU A 217 6.53 22.98 5.23
C GLU A 217 6.23 22.08 4.02
N ALA A 218 5.00 21.57 3.90
CA ALA A 218 4.60 20.78 2.74
C ALA A 218 4.66 21.58 1.43
N HIS A 219 4.25 22.86 1.47
CA HIS A 219 4.41 23.78 0.35
C HIS A 219 5.88 23.98 -0.01
N GLU A 220 6.75 24.21 0.98
CA GLU A 220 8.19 24.38 0.77
C GLU A 220 8.83 23.13 0.15
N VAL A 221 8.45 21.93 0.61
CA VAL A 221 8.90 20.67 0.02
C VAL A 221 8.50 20.57 -1.45
N VAL A 222 7.25 20.93 -1.78
CA VAL A 222 6.73 20.91 -3.16
C VAL A 222 7.49 21.91 -4.03
N GLU A 223 7.58 23.18 -3.61
CA GLU A 223 8.27 24.25 -4.33
C GLU A 223 9.76 23.95 -4.54
N HIS A 224 10.45 23.49 -3.49
CA HIS A 224 11.84 23.04 -3.59
C HIS A 224 11.97 21.90 -4.61
N GLY A 225 11.06 20.92 -4.55
CA GLY A 225 11.06 19.81 -5.49
C GLY A 225 10.92 20.25 -6.94
N LEU A 226 10.01 21.18 -7.25
CA LEU A 226 9.87 21.75 -8.59
C LEU A 226 11.17 22.46 -9.06
N GLY A 227 11.91 23.09 -8.15
CA GLY A 227 13.24 23.62 -8.42
C GLY A 227 14.25 22.53 -8.82
N VAL A 228 14.32 21.45 -8.04
CA VAL A 228 15.20 20.30 -8.32
C VAL A 228 14.85 19.62 -9.65
N LEU A 229 13.56 19.48 -9.98
CA LEU A 229 13.12 18.91 -11.25
C LEU A 229 13.55 19.74 -12.46
N ARG A 230 13.47 21.07 -12.35
CA ARG A 230 13.97 21.96 -13.39
C ARG A 230 15.47 21.78 -13.62
N GLN A 231 16.25 21.67 -12.54
CA GLN A 231 17.69 21.41 -12.65
C GLN A 231 17.99 20.03 -13.24
N LEU A 232 17.27 18.99 -12.81
CA LEU A 232 17.45 17.63 -13.35
C LEU A 232 17.17 17.58 -14.86
N LYS A 233 16.20 18.37 -15.34
CA LYS A 233 15.89 18.47 -16.77
C LYS A 233 17.04 19.01 -17.62
N GLU A 234 17.81 19.95 -17.09
CA GLU A 234 18.96 20.54 -17.81
C GLU A 234 20.13 19.56 -17.94
N SER A 235 20.33 18.70 -16.94
CA SER A 235 21.44 17.74 -16.87
C SER A 235 21.00 16.43 -16.20
N PRO A 236 20.24 15.56 -16.89
CA PRO A 236 19.65 14.35 -16.29
C PRO A 236 20.67 13.29 -15.87
N ASN A 237 21.91 13.39 -16.36
CA ASN A 237 23.00 12.46 -16.06
C ASN A 237 23.98 13.01 -15.00
N ASP A 238 23.74 14.19 -14.44
CA ASP A 238 24.57 14.77 -13.38
C ASP A 238 24.31 14.03 -12.05
N PRO A 239 25.31 13.32 -11.48
CA PRO A 239 25.11 12.50 -10.28
C PRO A 239 24.61 13.30 -9.08
N ASP A 240 25.07 14.55 -8.91
CA ASP A 240 24.68 15.39 -7.78
C ASP A 240 23.23 15.85 -7.92
N ARG A 241 22.79 16.16 -9.14
CA ARG A 241 21.38 16.50 -9.42
C ARG A 241 20.48 15.28 -9.24
N LEU A 242 20.93 14.11 -9.69
CA LEU A 242 20.19 12.87 -9.54
C LEU A 242 20.00 12.50 -8.06
N PHE A 243 21.05 12.65 -7.25
CA PHE A 243 20.99 12.44 -5.81
C PHE A 243 19.99 13.39 -5.13
N ARG A 244 20.05 14.71 -5.42
CA ARG A 244 19.08 15.69 -4.89
C ARG A 244 17.64 15.40 -5.34
N ALA A 245 17.46 14.89 -6.56
CA ALA A 245 16.16 14.46 -7.05
C ALA A 245 15.64 13.22 -6.30
N ALA A 246 16.52 12.28 -5.94
CA ALA A 246 16.16 11.14 -5.11
C ALA A 246 15.76 11.56 -3.68
N GLU A 247 16.48 12.51 -3.07
CA GLU A 247 16.09 13.09 -1.77
C GLU A 247 14.71 13.75 -1.85
N THR A 248 14.47 14.51 -2.92
CA THR A 248 13.18 15.14 -3.19
C THR A 248 12.07 14.10 -3.36
N ALA A 249 12.32 13.03 -4.10
CA ALA A 249 11.36 11.94 -4.31
C ALA A 249 11.02 11.22 -3.00
N LEU A 250 11.99 11.05 -2.10
CA LEU A 250 11.75 10.51 -0.75
C LEU A 250 10.86 11.44 0.08
N ARG A 251 11.09 12.76 0.04
CA ARG A 251 10.21 13.74 0.70
C ARG A 251 8.79 13.71 0.12
N TYR A 252 8.65 13.56 -1.19
CA TYR A 252 7.33 13.42 -1.84
C TYR A 252 6.64 12.12 -1.43
N ALA A 253 7.37 11.01 -1.31
CA ALA A 253 6.85 9.74 -0.83
C ALA A 253 6.40 9.81 0.63
N LEU A 254 7.14 10.53 1.48
CA LEU A 254 6.75 10.81 2.86
C LEU A 254 5.46 11.64 2.91
N LEU A 255 5.40 12.73 2.14
CA LEU A 255 4.22 13.58 2.02
C LEU A 255 2.98 12.78 1.57
N ASP A 256 3.13 11.92 0.57
CA ASP A 256 2.06 11.06 0.06
C ASP A 256 1.57 10.06 1.13
N THR A 257 2.51 9.38 1.80
CA THR A 257 2.18 8.42 2.87
C THR A 257 1.38 9.08 3.99
N ASN A 258 1.77 10.29 4.38
CA ASN A 258 1.11 11.06 5.43
C ASN A 258 -0.28 11.52 5.03
N PHE A 259 -0.40 11.98 3.78
CA PHE A 259 -1.67 12.38 3.20
C PHE A 259 -2.65 11.20 3.13
N ARG A 260 -2.21 10.05 2.60
CA ARG A 260 -3.04 8.83 2.51
C ARG A 260 -3.37 8.24 3.86
N GLY A 261 -2.43 8.27 4.81
CA GLY A 261 -2.66 7.85 6.19
C GLY A 261 -3.64 8.77 6.93
N GLY A 262 -3.74 10.03 6.49
CA GLY A 262 -4.35 11.08 7.28
C GLY A 262 -3.70 11.09 8.65
N MET A 263 -2.37 11.25 8.70
CA MET A 263 -1.56 11.36 9.91
C MET A 263 -0.44 12.39 9.74
N VAL A 264 -0.12 13.12 10.82
CA VAL A 264 1.05 14.00 10.91
C VAL A 264 1.95 13.66 12.13
N LEU A 265 2.86 12.68 12.02
CA LEU A 265 4.07 12.41 12.83
C LEU A 265 5.07 13.60 12.95
N PRO A 266 6.00 13.56 13.91
CA PRO A 266 6.86 14.73 14.23
C PRO A 266 8.15 14.89 13.39
N ASP A 267 8.76 13.81 12.88
CA ASP A 267 10.12 13.81 12.28
C ASP A 267 10.13 13.59 10.74
N TYR A 268 9.09 14.05 10.04
CA TYR A 268 8.74 13.53 8.72
C TYR A 268 9.62 13.88 7.54
N TRP A 269 10.34 15.00 7.58
CA TRP A 269 11.05 15.49 6.40
C TRP A 269 12.49 15.01 6.34
N THR A 270 12.93 14.31 7.38
CA THR A 270 14.29 13.79 7.47
C THR A 270 14.45 12.64 6.48
N VAL A 271 15.22 12.91 5.43
CA VAL A 271 15.66 11.89 4.49
C VAL A 271 17.09 11.54 4.85
N HIS A 272 17.35 10.24 5.01
CA HIS A 272 18.70 9.77 5.23
C HIS A 272 19.44 9.60 3.89
N PRO A 273 20.70 10.07 3.77
CA PRO A 273 21.48 9.98 2.53
C PRO A 273 21.61 8.56 1.95
N GLU A 274 21.64 7.54 2.81
CA GLU A 274 21.68 6.13 2.40
C GLU A 274 20.42 5.70 1.64
N HIS A 275 19.25 6.24 1.98
CA HIS A 275 18.01 5.95 1.26
C HIS A 275 17.99 6.64 -0.10
N ALA A 276 18.51 7.87 -0.19
CA ALA A 276 18.64 8.56 -1.48
C ALA A 276 19.60 7.82 -2.41
N SER A 277 20.74 7.37 -1.88
CA SER A 277 21.71 6.53 -2.61
C SER A 277 21.05 5.25 -3.13
N GLU A 278 20.30 4.55 -2.27
CA GLU A 278 19.56 3.35 -2.66
C GLU A 278 18.55 3.62 -3.78
N VAL A 279 17.77 4.70 -3.68
CA VAL A 279 16.78 5.07 -4.72
C VAL A 279 17.47 5.35 -6.06
N VAL A 280 18.62 6.06 -6.06
CA VAL A 280 19.43 6.27 -7.27
C VAL A 280 19.90 4.95 -7.86
N GLU A 281 20.45 4.05 -7.04
CA GLU A 281 20.94 2.75 -7.50
C GLU A 281 19.84 1.87 -8.09
N ILE A 282 18.64 1.87 -7.50
CA ILE A 282 17.48 1.12 -8.01
C ILE A 282 17.05 1.68 -9.37
N VAL A 283 16.89 3.00 -9.49
CA VAL A 283 16.45 3.63 -10.74
C VAL A 283 17.48 3.47 -11.85
N ALA A 284 18.77 3.42 -11.52
CA ALA A 284 19.84 3.12 -12.49
C ALA A 284 19.73 1.71 -13.11
N LYS A 285 18.93 0.80 -12.55
CA LYS A 285 18.63 -0.52 -13.13
C LYS A 285 17.44 -0.52 -14.09
N VAL A 286 16.68 0.58 -14.17
CA VAL A 286 15.55 0.73 -15.09
C VAL A 286 16.08 1.03 -16.49
N PRO A 287 15.59 0.36 -17.56
CA PRO A 287 16.06 0.59 -18.93
C PRO A 287 15.50 1.89 -19.53
N LEU A 288 15.98 3.05 -19.06
CA LEU A 288 15.46 4.38 -19.44
C LEU A 288 15.42 4.64 -20.96
N LYS A 289 16.35 4.06 -21.72
CA LYS A 289 16.39 4.16 -23.19
C LYS A 289 15.13 3.60 -23.87
N THR A 290 14.43 2.66 -23.22
CA THR A 290 13.16 2.13 -23.71
C THR A 290 12.08 3.22 -23.70
N PHE A 291 12.07 4.09 -22.70
CA PHE A 291 11.11 5.20 -22.60
C PHE A 291 11.46 6.34 -23.56
N GLU A 292 12.75 6.62 -23.77
CA GLU A 292 13.20 7.62 -24.74
C GLU A 292 12.63 7.33 -26.14
N ARG A 293 12.63 6.06 -26.54
CA ARG A 293 12.19 5.60 -27.87
C ARG A 293 10.70 5.30 -27.99
N ALA A 294 9.96 5.31 -26.89
CA ALA A 294 8.55 4.91 -26.90
C ALA A 294 7.69 5.90 -27.70
N SER A 295 6.73 5.39 -28.45
CA SER A 295 5.84 6.27 -29.24
C SER A 295 4.85 7.02 -28.36
N ARG A 296 4.35 6.35 -27.30
CA ARG A 296 3.38 6.88 -26.36
C ARG A 296 3.73 6.47 -24.94
N ILE A 297 3.67 7.43 -24.02
CA ILE A 297 3.86 7.23 -22.60
C ILE A 297 2.77 7.99 -21.85
N GLU A 298 2.19 7.37 -20.83
CA GLU A 298 1.34 8.02 -19.84
C GLU A 298 1.94 7.80 -18.45
N LEU A 299 2.18 8.89 -17.74
CA LEU A 299 2.73 8.87 -16.38
C LEU A 299 1.59 8.94 -15.36
N ASN A 300 1.55 7.97 -14.45
CA ASN A 300 0.55 7.86 -13.39
C ASN A 300 -0.91 7.96 -13.89
N PRO A 301 -1.34 7.12 -14.85
CA PRO A 301 -2.74 7.10 -15.31
C PRO A 301 -3.69 6.72 -14.17
N ASN A 302 -4.73 7.54 -13.95
CA ASN A 302 -5.63 7.43 -12.80
C ASN A 302 -6.98 6.77 -13.10
N PHE A 303 -7.17 6.22 -14.29
CA PHE A 303 -8.40 5.60 -14.80
C PHE A 303 -9.75 6.34 -14.58
N GLY A 304 -9.74 7.65 -14.29
CA GLY A 304 -10.93 8.50 -14.23
C GLY A 304 -12.08 7.94 -13.40
N THR A 305 -13.27 7.84 -14.00
CA THR A 305 -14.49 7.35 -13.32
C THR A 305 -14.35 5.90 -12.86
N ALA A 306 -13.70 5.02 -13.63
CA ALA A 306 -13.52 3.62 -13.25
C ALA A 306 -12.71 3.49 -11.95
N SER A 307 -11.60 4.21 -11.85
CA SER A 307 -10.81 4.30 -10.63
C SER A 307 -11.62 4.83 -9.46
N ARG A 308 -12.37 5.92 -9.64
CA ARG A 308 -13.24 6.46 -8.58
C ARG A 308 -14.30 5.48 -8.12
N ALA A 309 -14.89 4.69 -9.03
CA ALA A 309 -15.94 3.73 -8.69
C ALA A 309 -15.44 2.60 -7.79
N ILE A 310 -14.18 2.19 -7.97
CA ILE A 310 -13.53 1.23 -7.07
C ILE A 310 -12.85 1.90 -5.87
N GLY A 311 -12.86 3.25 -5.84
CA GLY A 311 -12.43 4.21 -4.83
C GLY A 311 -10.94 4.58 -4.80
N GLY A 312 -10.29 4.46 -5.95
CA GLY A 312 -8.94 4.92 -6.17
C GLY A 312 -8.04 3.80 -6.69
N ALA A 313 -7.56 4.02 -7.90
CA ALA A 313 -6.54 3.24 -8.56
C ALA A 313 -5.77 4.12 -9.53
N ASP A 314 -4.47 3.97 -9.47
CA ASP A 314 -3.48 4.55 -10.36
C ASP A 314 -2.47 3.45 -10.66
N ALA A 315 -2.08 3.35 -11.94
CA ALA A 315 -0.91 2.56 -12.32
C ALA A 315 0.28 3.48 -12.47
N ASP A 316 1.49 2.94 -12.41
CA ASP A 316 2.69 3.77 -12.46
C ASP A 316 2.91 4.32 -13.88
N LEU A 317 2.86 3.45 -14.90
CA LEU A 317 3.11 3.84 -16.29
C LEU A 317 2.23 3.07 -17.29
N ILE A 318 1.92 3.69 -18.41
CA ILE A 318 1.54 2.99 -19.66
C ILE A 318 2.53 3.40 -20.75
N VAL A 319 3.14 2.43 -21.43
CA VAL A 319 4.15 2.66 -22.47
C VAL A 319 3.85 1.76 -23.65
N ASP A 320 3.52 2.33 -24.82
CA ASP A 320 3.25 1.59 -26.06
C ASP A 320 2.32 0.37 -25.85
N GLY A 321 1.22 0.55 -25.12
CA GLY A 321 0.20 -0.49 -24.90
C GLY A 321 0.56 -1.48 -23.79
N ARG A 322 1.72 -1.28 -23.16
CA ARG A 322 2.14 -2.01 -21.96
C ARG A 322 1.77 -1.22 -20.71
N LEU A 323 0.93 -1.79 -19.86
CA LEU A 323 0.66 -1.29 -18.52
C LEU A 323 1.77 -1.79 -17.58
N ILE A 324 2.41 -0.89 -16.82
CA ILE A 324 3.56 -1.21 -15.97
C ILE A 324 3.25 -0.82 -14.52
N ASP A 325 3.53 -1.75 -13.60
CA ASP A 325 3.50 -1.56 -12.14
C ASP A 325 4.89 -1.90 -11.57
N ILE A 326 5.45 -1.00 -10.79
CA ILE A 326 6.84 -0.98 -10.32
C ILE A 326 6.88 -1.56 -8.91
N LYS A 327 7.67 -2.61 -8.72
CA LYS A 327 7.82 -3.31 -7.46
C LYS A 327 9.28 -3.27 -6.99
N THR A 328 9.57 -2.47 -5.96
CA THR A 328 10.92 -2.35 -5.37
C THR A 328 11.23 -3.38 -4.28
N THR A 329 10.49 -4.48 -4.24
CA THR A 329 10.63 -5.53 -3.22
C THR A 329 12.04 -6.14 -3.22
N ALA A 330 12.61 -6.38 -2.04
CA ALA A 330 13.85 -7.16 -1.89
C ALA A 330 13.60 -8.68 -1.82
N LYS A 331 12.33 -9.11 -1.82
CA LYS A 331 11.97 -10.52 -1.81
C LYS A 331 12.41 -11.18 -3.12
N LYS A 332 12.80 -12.46 -3.05
CA LYS A 332 13.11 -13.32 -4.21
C LYS A 332 11.86 -13.92 -4.87
N ALA A 333 10.71 -13.35 -4.57
CA ALA A 333 9.45 -13.71 -5.20
C ALA A 333 8.45 -12.56 -5.10
N PHE A 334 7.53 -12.50 -6.05
CA PHE A 334 6.35 -11.63 -5.99
C PHE A 334 5.09 -12.43 -5.67
N GLU A 335 4.03 -11.73 -5.31
CA GLU A 335 2.78 -12.32 -4.82
C GLU A 335 1.74 -12.35 -5.94
N ARG A 336 0.81 -13.30 -5.88
CA ARG A 336 -0.27 -13.39 -6.88
C ARG A 336 -1.15 -12.14 -6.90
N SER A 337 -1.27 -11.47 -5.77
CA SER A 337 -1.97 -10.20 -5.66
C SER A 337 -1.34 -9.08 -6.48
N ASP A 338 -0.03 -9.13 -6.76
CA ASP A 338 0.63 -8.15 -7.63
C ASP A 338 0.11 -8.29 -9.08
N ILE A 339 -0.09 -9.54 -9.54
CA ILE A 339 -0.68 -9.84 -10.85
C ILE A 339 -2.15 -9.41 -10.89
N ASP A 340 -2.91 -9.76 -9.85
CA ASP A 340 -4.32 -9.40 -9.76
C ASP A 340 -4.53 -7.88 -9.79
N GLN A 341 -3.61 -7.14 -9.17
CA GLN A 341 -3.60 -5.68 -9.15
C GLN A 341 -3.41 -5.09 -10.54
N ILE A 342 -2.33 -5.46 -11.23
CA ILE A 342 -2.05 -4.90 -12.56
C ILE A 342 -3.08 -5.37 -13.60
N PHE A 343 -3.63 -6.58 -13.46
CA PHE A 343 -4.75 -7.03 -14.28
C PHE A 343 -6.01 -6.19 -14.03
N LEU A 344 -6.37 -5.90 -12.78
CA LEU A 344 -7.48 -5.00 -12.46
C LEU A 344 -7.29 -3.63 -13.13
N TYR A 345 -6.09 -3.05 -13.06
CA TYR A 345 -5.77 -1.78 -13.71
C TYR A 345 -6.00 -1.82 -15.22
N SER A 346 -5.65 -2.93 -15.89
CA SER A 346 -5.93 -3.10 -17.32
C SER A 346 -7.43 -3.10 -17.62
N MET A 347 -8.26 -3.65 -16.73
CA MET A 347 -9.72 -3.65 -16.88
C MET A 347 -10.32 -2.26 -16.65
N LEU A 348 -9.80 -1.49 -15.68
CA LEU A 348 -10.23 -0.10 -15.48
C LEU A 348 -9.93 0.75 -16.72
N ARG A 349 -8.74 0.57 -17.30
CA ARG A 349 -8.37 1.22 -18.56
C ARG A 349 -9.28 0.81 -19.71
N ARG A 350 -9.57 -0.48 -19.86
CA ARG A 350 -10.48 -0.99 -20.90
C ARG A 350 -11.89 -0.43 -20.75
N TRP A 351 -12.40 -0.36 -19.52
CA TRP A 351 -13.68 0.30 -19.23
C TRP A 351 -13.69 1.74 -19.74
N GLN A 352 -12.65 2.53 -19.43
CA GLN A 352 -12.57 3.93 -19.89
C GLN A 352 -12.61 4.06 -21.42
N VAL A 353 -11.80 3.26 -22.12
CA VAL A 353 -11.75 3.27 -23.58
C VAL A 353 -13.10 2.89 -24.18
N ASN A 354 -13.78 1.88 -23.63
CA ASN A 354 -15.12 1.48 -24.06
C ASN A 354 -16.19 2.56 -23.82
N HIS A 355 -15.92 3.50 -22.92
CA HIS A 355 -16.80 4.65 -22.62
C HIS A 355 -16.29 5.95 -23.27
N GLY A 356 -15.49 5.85 -24.34
CA GLY A 356 -15.08 6.98 -25.17
C GLY A 356 -14.05 7.91 -24.53
N CYS A 357 -13.39 7.49 -23.44
CA CYS A 357 -12.25 8.25 -22.91
C CYS A 357 -11.01 7.99 -23.77
N ASP A 358 -10.27 9.05 -24.09
CA ASP A 358 -9.00 8.93 -24.80
C ASP A 358 -8.00 8.08 -23.99
N GLY A 359 -7.38 7.12 -24.66
CA GLY A 359 -6.50 6.17 -24.02
C GLY A 359 -5.97 5.12 -25.00
N GLN A 360 -4.73 4.71 -24.81
CA GLN A 360 -4.20 3.51 -25.45
C GLN A 360 -4.87 2.26 -24.87
N SER A 361 -5.22 1.32 -25.75
CA SER A 361 -5.58 -0.05 -25.35
C SER A 361 -4.39 -0.73 -24.69
N ILE A 362 -4.66 -1.55 -23.69
CA ILE A 362 -3.62 -2.36 -23.05
C ILE A 362 -3.55 -3.70 -23.76
N GLU A 363 -2.38 -4.03 -24.27
CA GLU A 363 -2.06 -5.30 -24.91
C GLU A 363 -1.23 -6.20 -24.00
N ASN A 364 -0.43 -5.58 -23.13
CA ASN A 364 0.46 -6.28 -22.22
C ASN A 364 0.38 -5.69 -20.81
N ILE A 365 0.48 -6.53 -19.79
CA ILE A 365 0.70 -6.12 -18.41
C ILE A 365 2.11 -6.51 -17.98
N CYS A 366 2.78 -5.63 -17.24
CA CYS A 366 4.19 -5.77 -16.89
C CYS A 366 4.45 -5.42 -15.42
N LEU A 367 5.03 -6.36 -14.67
CA LEU A 367 5.62 -6.06 -13.38
C LEU A 367 7.10 -5.74 -13.58
N LEU A 368 7.50 -4.51 -13.27
CA LEU A 368 8.90 -4.05 -13.32
C LEU A 368 9.51 -4.15 -11.92
N PHE A 369 10.55 -4.97 -11.78
CA PHE A 369 11.31 -5.19 -10.54
C PHE A 369 12.69 -4.54 -10.68
N PRO A 370 12.81 -3.21 -10.50
CA PRO A 370 14.05 -2.49 -10.80
C PRO A 370 15.20 -2.93 -9.89
N ARG A 371 14.91 -3.28 -8.62
CA ARG A 371 15.93 -3.79 -7.70
C ARG A 371 16.59 -5.07 -8.20
N GLN A 372 15.88 -5.88 -8.97
CA GLN A 372 16.36 -7.12 -9.59
C GLN A 372 16.81 -6.92 -11.04
N GLY A 373 16.51 -5.77 -11.66
CA GLY A 373 16.70 -5.55 -13.10
C GLY A 373 15.85 -6.49 -13.96
N VAL A 374 14.63 -6.81 -13.51
CA VAL A 374 13.73 -7.76 -14.16
C VAL A 374 12.42 -7.12 -14.58
N GLU A 375 11.97 -7.43 -15.79
CA GLU A 375 10.60 -7.20 -16.25
C GLU A 375 9.91 -8.55 -16.44
N VAL A 376 8.69 -8.68 -15.93
CA VAL A 376 7.84 -9.85 -16.18
C VAL A 376 6.62 -9.37 -16.95
N ILE A 377 6.50 -9.83 -18.20
CA ILE A 377 5.50 -9.34 -19.15
C ILE A 377 4.57 -10.47 -19.54
N TRP A 378 3.27 -10.19 -19.48
CA TRP A 378 2.22 -11.09 -19.96
C TRP A 378 1.36 -10.38 -21.01
N PRO A 379 1.08 -11.04 -22.15
CA PRO A 379 0.04 -10.56 -23.03
C PRO A 379 -1.31 -10.62 -22.33
N LEU A 380 -2.13 -9.60 -22.49
CA LEU A 380 -3.47 -9.55 -21.90
C LEU A 380 -4.38 -10.64 -22.49
N SER A 381 -4.06 -11.12 -23.69
CA SER A 381 -4.78 -12.22 -24.34
C SER A 381 -4.81 -13.50 -23.50
N LEU A 382 -3.83 -13.72 -22.62
CA LEU A 382 -3.81 -14.88 -21.72
C LEU A 382 -5.02 -14.94 -20.77
N TRP A 383 -5.59 -13.79 -20.43
CA TRP A 383 -6.85 -13.72 -19.70
C TRP A 383 -8.04 -13.73 -20.64
N GLN A 384 -7.95 -13.03 -21.77
CA GLN A 384 -9.07 -12.86 -22.72
C GLN A 384 -9.49 -14.17 -23.40
N GLU A 385 -8.56 -15.11 -23.55
CA GLU A 385 -8.83 -16.44 -24.10
C GLU A 385 -9.55 -17.37 -23.12
N HIS A 386 -9.66 -16.99 -21.83
CA HIS A 386 -10.43 -17.77 -20.86
C HIS A 386 -11.93 -17.71 -21.21
N THR A 387 -12.61 -18.87 -21.26
CA THR A 387 -14.05 -18.97 -21.60
C THR A 387 -14.96 -18.06 -20.76
N ARG A 388 -14.60 -17.91 -19.48
CA ARG A 388 -15.29 -17.03 -18.50
C ARG A 388 -14.79 -15.57 -18.43
N TYR A 389 -13.86 -15.16 -19.28
CA TYR A 389 -13.32 -13.79 -19.25
C TYR A 389 -14.41 -12.73 -19.46
N HIS A 390 -15.27 -12.90 -20.46
CA HIS A 390 -16.33 -11.92 -20.75
C HIS A 390 -17.39 -11.85 -19.65
N GLU A 391 -17.66 -12.97 -18.96
CA GLU A 391 -18.55 -13.00 -17.79
C GLU A 391 -17.93 -12.19 -16.63
N PHE A 392 -16.62 -12.37 -16.38
CA PHE A 392 -15.88 -11.57 -15.40
C PHE A 392 -15.88 -10.07 -15.76
N GLU A 393 -15.55 -9.74 -17.00
CA GLU A 393 -15.49 -8.37 -17.51
C GLU A 393 -16.84 -7.67 -17.33
N ALA A 394 -17.93 -8.31 -17.77
CA ALA A 394 -19.27 -7.78 -17.61
C ALA A 394 -19.63 -7.56 -16.13
N GLY A 395 -19.29 -8.50 -15.26
CA GLY A 395 -19.53 -8.37 -13.81
C GLY A 395 -18.74 -7.24 -13.16
N LEU A 396 -17.47 -7.06 -13.53
CA LEU A 396 -16.65 -5.94 -13.05
C LEU A 396 -17.16 -4.60 -13.60
N PHE A 397 -17.59 -4.55 -14.86
CA PHE A 397 -18.11 -3.33 -15.47
C PHE A 397 -19.47 -2.93 -14.88
N ALA A 398 -20.35 -3.90 -14.59
CA ALA A 398 -21.56 -3.66 -13.83
C ALA A 398 -21.24 -3.09 -12.44
N TRP A 399 -20.21 -3.61 -11.76
CA TRP A 399 -19.77 -3.03 -10.49
C TRP A 399 -19.30 -1.59 -10.64
N ILE A 400 -18.47 -1.29 -11.63
CA ILE A 400 -18.00 0.08 -11.88
C ILE A 400 -19.17 1.03 -12.18
N SER A 401 -20.14 0.61 -12.99
CA SER A 401 -21.25 1.46 -13.43
C SER A 401 -22.37 1.60 -12.40
N GLU A 402 -22.69 0.54 -11.66
CA GLU A 402 -23.89 0.43 -10.83
C GLU A 402 -23.58 0.33 -9.33
N GLY A 403 -22.31 0.18 -8.95
CA GLY A 403 -21.92 -0.10 -7.57
C GLY A 403 -22.31 -1.49 -7.07
N VAL A 404 -22.81 -2.36 -7.97
CA VAL A 404 -23.24 -3.72 -7.65
C VAL A 404 -22.03 -4.63 -7.59
N PRO A 405 -21.69 -5.25 -6.42
CA PRO A 405 -20.53 -6.12 -6.34
C PRO A 405 -20.62 -7.29 -7.32
N VAL A 406 -19.47 -7.75 -7.82
CA VAL A 406 -19.42 -8.90 -8.74
C VAL A 406 -20.16 -10.10 -8.12
N PRO A 407 -21.11 -10.72 -8.85
CA PRO A 407 -21.80 -11.91 -8.37
C PRO A 407 -20.81 -13.00 -7.99
N LYS A 408 -21.11 -13.75 -6.93
CA LYS A 408 -20.35 -14.96 -6.61
C LYS A 408 -20.54 -15.97 -7.75
N THR A 409 -19.45 -16.57 -8.19
CA THR A 409 -19.51 -17.68 -9.14
C THR A 409 -20.22 -18.86 -8.47
N SER A 410 -21.37 -19.26 -8.99
CA SER A 410 -22.19 -20.35 -8.41
C SER A 410 -21.60 -21.74 -8.65
N GLU A 411 -20.64 -21.87 -9.56
CA GLU A 411 -20.08 -23.16 -9.97
C GLU A 411 -18.56 -23.24 -9.80
N ARG A 412 -18.12 -24.35 -9.18
CA ARG A 412 -16.74 -24.85 -9.24
C ARG A 412 -16.52 -25.52 -10.60
N SER A 413 -16.52 -24.77 -11.70
CA SER A 413 -16.14 -25.32 -13.00
C SER A 413 -14.66 -25.73 -12.93
N GLN A 414 -14.35 -26.98 -13.24
CA GLN A 414 -12.98 -27.52 -13.27
C GLN A 414 -12.20 -27.14 -14.53
N ASP A 415 -12.79 -26.33 -15.42
CA ASP A 415 -12.18 -25.83 -16.65
C ASP A 415 -11.05 -24.85 -16.30
N ARG A 416 -9.87 -25.39 -16.02
CA ARG A 416 -8.63 -24.63 -15.99
C ARG A 416 -8.17 -24.45 -17.43
N ILE A 417 -7.64 -23.27 -17.77
CA ILE A 417 -6.98 -23.07 -19.06
C ILE A 417 -5.80 -24.04 -19.15
N SER A 418 -5.95 -25.10 -19.94
CA SER A 418 -4.83 -25.89 -20.46
C SER A 418 -4.48 -25.31 -21.82
N GLY A 419 -3.30 -24.70 -21.96
CA GLY A 419 -2.81 -24.28 -23.28
C GLY A 419 -2.29 -22.84 -23.41
N VAL A 420 -2.03 -22.12 -22.32
CA VAL A 420 -1.37 -20.81 -22.45
C VAL A 420 0.10 -21.00 -22.82
N GLU A 421 0.43 -20.64 -24.06
CA GLU A 421 1.78 -20.70 -24.61
C GLU A 421 2.57 -19.44 -24.24
N ARG A 422 3.42 -19.56 -23.22
CA ARG A 422 4.59 -18.70 -22.94
C ARG A 422 4.31 -17.32 -22.32
N PHE A 423 5.23 -16.89 -21.45
CA PHE A 423 5.35 -15.50 -21.00
C PHE A 423 6.82 -15.05 -21.12
N GLN A 424 7.03 -13.74 -21.20
CA GLN A 424 8.36 -13.17 -21.41
C GLN A 424 8.93 -12.67 -20.08
N ILE A 425 10.10 -13.19 -19.71
CA ILE A 425 10.93 -12.57 -18.67
C ILE A 425 12.10 -11.88 -19.36
N THR A 426 12.30 -10.61 -19.04
CA THR A 426 13.50 -9.86 -19.44
C THR A 426 14.37 -9.66 -18.20
N VAL A 427 15.62 -10.10 -18.25
CA VAL A 427 16.61 -9.90 -17.18
C VAL A 427 17.80 -9.15 -17.77
N GLY A 428 18.10 -7.96 -17.26
CA GLY A 428 19.25 -7.18 -17.75
C GLY A 428 19.19 -6.84 -19.24
N GLY A 429 17.98 -6.74 -19.82
CA GLY A 429 17.76 -6.49 -21.25
C GLY A 429 17.72 -7.75 -22.13
N GLU A 430 18.08 -8.92 -21.61
CA GLU A 430 17.94 -10.18 -22.32
C GLU A 430 16.55 -10.78 -22.10
N SER A 431 15.81 -10.99 -23.18
CA SER A 431 14.48 -11.58 -23.16
C SER A 431 14.53 -13.09 -23.36
N ARG A 432 13.83 -13.84 -22.52
CA ARG A 432 13.55 -15.25 -22.73
C ARG A 432 12.05 -15.53 -22.63
N TRP A 433 11.56 -16.33 -23.56
CA TRP A 433 10.23 -16.92 -23.46
C TRP A 433 10.33 -18.14 -22.56
N ILE A 434 9.51 -18.17 -21.51
CA ILE A 434 9.41 -19.32 -20.63
C ILE A 434 8.27 -20.18 -21.12
N GLU A 435 8.58 -21.40 -21.56
CA GLU A 435 7.56 -22.39 -21.83
C GLU A 435 6.91 -22.86 -20.53
N PRO A 436 5.59 -23.05 -20.48
CA PRO A 436 4.94 -23.65 -19.33
C PRO A 436 5.55 -25.04 -19.08
N PRO A 437 5.77 -25.46 -17.82
CA PRO A 437 6.15 -26.83 -17.54
C PRO A 437 5.19 -27.79 -18.24
N ARG A 438 5.74 -28.70 -19.06
CA ARG A 438 4.94 -29.75 -19.70
C ARG A 438 4.29 -30.56 -18.59
N THR A 439 2.97 -30.51 -18.49
CA THR A 439 2.23 -31.43 -17.63
C THR A 439 2.51 -32.83 -18.16
N SER A 440 3.18 -33.65 -17.36
CA SER A 440 3.34 -35.08 -17.65
C SER A 440 1.94 -35.71 -17.61
N GLY A 441 1.38 -35.96 -18.80
CA GLY A 441 0.09 -36.63 -18.97
C GLY A 441 0.10 -38.07 -18.51
#